data_AF-A0A942DFU3-F1
#
_entry.id   AF-A0A942DFU3-F1
#
_cell.length_a   1.000
_cell.length_b   1.000
_cell.length_c   1.000
_cell.angle_alpha   90.00
_cell.angle_beta   90.00
_cell.angle_gamma   90.00
#
_symmetry.space_group_name_H-M   'P 1'
#
loop_
_entity.id
_entity.type
_entity.pdbx_description
1 polymer ?
#
loop_
_entity_poly.entity_id
_entity_poly.type
_entity_poly.pdbx_seq_one_letter_code
_entity_poly.pdbx_strand_id
1 'polypeptide(L)'
;MDTQSKNHDSELSKLGYAQELFRTMGGFSNFAIGFSVVSVLTGAVTLFDYGLKMGGPAEMTFGWPIVTFFTMFVVLSMGELASSLPTSGAMYHWSCKLGGKNWGWFTAWFVIVGYITALAGIDYGCAQFLMPMLGLHSSEVNLLAVYAILLVSHGLINQFGIKLVSWLNDFSVTVHIFGLAIMVGALFIFAPKQPLTFLLSTATPNSTPFTVLVCIYPRSVASAVDTVGIRFIRKRLGRNS
;
A
#
# COMPACT_ATOMS: atom_id res chain seq x y z
N MET A 1 26.14 17.13 16.65
CA MET A 1 25.94 16.18 15.52
C MET A 1 27.22 15.35 15.25
N ASP A 2 28.40 15.84 15.63
CA ASP A 2 29.69 15.16 15.35
C ASP A 2 30.04 14.00 16.29
N THR A 3 29.54 13.99 17.53
CA THR A 3 29.88 12.95 18.51
C THR A 3 29.20 11.61 18.22
N GLN A 4 27.95 11.61 17.75
CA GLN A 4 27.25 10.38 17.36
C GLN A 4 27.76 9.79 16.04
N SER A 5 28.22 10.64 15.10
CA SER A 5 28.88 10.18 13.87
C SER A 5 30.09 9.32 14.20
N LYS A 6 31.02 9.86 15.00
CA LYS A 6 32.26 9.17 15.36
C LYS A 6 32.02 7.83 16.08
N ASN A 7 30.95 7.71 16.87
CA ASN A 7 30.60 6.45 17.54
C ASN A 7 30.07 5.40 16.56
N HIS A 8 29.16 5.74 15.64
CA HIS A 8 28.68 4.78 14.63
C HIS A 8 29.76 4.40 13.62
N ASP A 9 30.61 5.36 13.23
CA ASP A 9 31.75 5.12 12.35
C ASP A 9 32.76 4.16 13.03
N SER A 10 32.94 4.29 14.36
CA SER A 10 33.72 3.36 15.19
C SER A 10 33.07 1.97 15.32
N GLU A 11 31.74 1.88 15.40
CA GLU A 11 31.02 0.61 15.52
C GLU A 11 30.98 -0.17 14.20
N LEU A 12 30.78 0.49 13.07
CA LEU A 12 30.89 -0.11 11.73
C LEU A 12 32.31 -0.60 11.44
N SER A 13 33.32 0.21 11.81
CA SER A 13 34.74 -0.14 11.74
C SER A 13 35.07 -1.38 12.58
N LYS A 14 34.51 -1.51 13.79
CA LYS A 14 34.67 -2.69 14.66
C LYS A 14 34.04 -3.95 14.08
N LEU A 15 33.05 -3.81 13.20
CA LEU A 15 32.40 -4.93 12.49
C LEU A 15 33.10 -5.28 11.16
N GLY A 16 34.17 -4.57 10.79
CA GLY A 16 34.97 -4.86 9.60
C GLY A 16 34.36 -4.34 8.28
N TYR A 17 33.36 -3.46 8.34
CA TYR A 17 32.70 -2.91 7.16
C TYR A 17 33.18 -1.49 6.87
N ALA A 18 33.57 -1.23 5.61
CA ALA A 18 33.82 0.12 5.12
C ALA A 18 32.47 0.83 4.87
N GLN A 19 32.33 2.04 5.41
CA GLN A 19 31.10 2.82 5.33
C GLN A 19 30.95 3.46 3.95
N GLU A 20 30.19 2.82 3.05
CA GLU A 20 29.98 3.30 1.67
C GLU A 20 28.65 4.03 1.44
N LEU A 21 27.74 4.08 2.43
CA LEU A 21 26.46 4.79 2.27
C LEU A 21 26.62 6.28 2.61
N PHE A 22 26.63 7.12 1.57
CA PHE A 22 26.58 8.58 1.70
C PHE A 22 25.42 8.99 2.62
N ARG A 23 25.77 9.53 3.80
CA ARG A 23 24.81 9.96 4.83
C ARG A 23 24.18 11.30 4.44
N THR A 24 23.23 11.27 3.51
CA THR A 24 22.48 12.48 3.08
C THR A 24 21.06 12.54 3.66
N MET A 25 20.52 11.43 4.20
CA MET A 25 19.14 11.38 4.71
C MET A 25 19.07 11.54 6.24
N GLY A 26 18.38 12.59 6.71
CA GLY A 26 18.10 12.80 8.13
C GLY A 26 16.96 11.91 8.68
N GLY A 27 16.79 11.85 10.00
CA GLY A 27 15.80 10.97 10.64
C GLY A 27 14.35 11.20 10.19
N PHE A 28 13.96 12.46 9.97
CA PHE A 28 12.65 12.80 9.41
C PHE A 28 12.50 12.35 7.95
N SER A 29 13.57 12.44 7.14
CA SER A 29 13.56 11.97 5.75
C SER A 29 13.43 10.44 5.68
N ASN A 30 14.10 9.71 6.57
CA ASN A 30 13.97 8.26 6.68
C ASN A 30 12.56 7.84 7.12
N PHE A 31 11.95 8.57 8.08
CA PHE A 31 10.56 8.38 8.47
C PHE A 31 9.59 8.65 7.31
N ALA A 32 9.79 9.76 6.60
CA ALA A 32 8.94 10.14 5.46
C ALA A 32 8.98 9.09 4.35
N ILE A 33 10.17 8.55 4.03
CA ILE A 33 10.32 7.45 3.07
C ILE A 33 9.55 6.21 3.53
N GLY A 34 9.67 5.83 4.81
CA GLY A 34 8.91 4.71 5.37
C GLY A 34 7.39 4.91 5.26
N PHE A 35 6.91 6.11 5.57
CA PHE A 35 5.49 6.47 5.42
C PHE A 35 5.03 6.37 3.96
N SER A 36 5.85 6.83 3.02
CA SER A 36 5.56 6.73 1.58
C SER A 36 5.50 5.28 1.08
N VAL A 37 6.39 4.42 1.56
CA VAL A 37 6.42 2.99 1.19
C VAL A 37 5.17 2.25 1.67
N VAL A 38 4.70 2.53 2.89
CA VAL A 38 3.52 1.86 3.46
C VAL A 38 2.21 2.25 2.74
N SER A 39 2.18 3.40 2.07
CA SER A 39 1.08 3.83 1.19
C SER A 39 -0.33 3.54 1.75
N VAL A 40 -0.73 4.30 2.77
CA VAL A 40 -2.04 4.14 3.45
C VAL A 40 -3.21 4.26 2.47
N LEU A 41 -3.10 5.17 1.49
CA LEU A 41 -4.17 5.42 0.52
C LEU A 41 -4.44 4.18 -0.36
N THR A 42 -3.39 3.52 -0.85
CA THR A 42 -3.53 2.33 -1.69
C THR A 42 -4.19 1.19 -0.91
N GLY A 43 -3.75 0.94 0.32
CA GLY A 43 -4.36 -0.07 1.19
C GLY A 43 -5.83 0.22 1.48
N ALA A 44 -6.16 1.46 1.84
CA ALA A 44 -7.54 1.87 2.09
C ALA A 44 -8.43 1.73 0.85
N VAL A 45 -7.98 2.16 -0.32
CA VAL A 45 -8.83 2.13 -1.52
C VAL A 45 -9.00 0.70 -2.07
N THR A 46 -8.00 -0.18 -1.91
CA THR A 46 -8.04 -1.57 -2.39
C THR A 46 -8.80 -2.52 -1.47
N LEU A 47 -8.62 -2.42 -0.14
CA LEU A 47 -9.03 -3.47 0.79
C LEU A 47 -10.24 -3.12 1.66
N PHE A 48 -10.64 -1.85 1.72
CA PHE A 48 -11.70 -1.41 2.64
C PHE A 48 -13.07 -2.02 2.31
N ASP A 49 -13.40 -2.16 1.03
CA ASP A 49 -14.60 -2.87 0.58
C ASP A 49 -14.57 -4.36 0.96
N TYR A 50 -13.43 -5.01 0.77
CA TYR A 50 -13.24 -6.41 1.12
C TYR A 50 -13.40 -6.64 2.63
N GLY A 51 -12.78 -5.80 3.44
CA GLY A 51 -12.86 -5.83 4.90
C GLY A 51 -14.29 -5.66 5.42
N LEU A 52 -15.00 -4.64 4.92
CA LEU A 52 -16.40 -4.41 5.27
C LEU A 52 -17.31 -5.58 4.90
N LYS A 53 -17.05 -6.25 3.77
CA LYS A 53 -17.84 -7.42 3.34
C LYS A 53 -17.62 -8.65 4.21
N MET A 54 -16.38 -8.88 4.64
CA MET A 54 -15.99 -10.12 5.32
C MET A 54 -16.10 -10.03 6.85
N GLY A 55 -15.69 -8.92 7.45
CA GLY A 55 -15.68 -8.71 8.90
C GLY A 55 -16.69 -7.69 9.40
N GLY A 56 -17.22 -6.84 8.50
CA GLY A 56 -18.11 -5.75 8.86
C GLY A 56 -17.39 -4.56 9.50
N PRO A 57 -18.14 -3.52 9.87
CA PRO A 57 -17.58 -2.30 10.46
C PRO A 57 -16.81 -2.51 11.78
N ALA A 58 -17.19 -3.53 12.56
CA ALA A 58 -16.48 -3.87 13.80
C ALA A 58 -15.05 -4.33 13.57
N GLU A 59 -14.82 -5.19 12.58
CA GLU A 59 -13.47 -5.65 12.25
C GLU A 59 -12.62 -4.50 11.69
N MET A 60 -13.18 -3.63 10.85
CA MET A 60 -12.47 -2.42 10.39
C MET A 60 -12.14 -1.43 11.51
N THR A 61 -12.95 -1.35 12.57
CA THR A 61 -12.74 -0.42 13.69
C THR A 61 -11.73 -0.95 14.70
N PHE A 62 -11.87 -2.22 15.11
CA PHE A 62 -11.05 -2.82 16.18
C PHE A 62 -9.86 -3.61 15.66
N GLY A 63 -9.94 -4.13 14.42
CA GLY A 63 -8.87 -4.93 13.82
C GLY A 63 -7.56 -4.14 13.71
N TRP A 64 -7.63 -2.89 13.23
CA TRP A 64 -6.43 -2.09 13.02
C TRP A 64 -5.68 -1.71 14.32
N PRO A 65 -6.35 -1.25 15.41
CA PRO A 65 -5.69 -1.05 16.70
C PRO A 65 -5.10 -2.33 17.30
N ILE A 66 -5.84 -3.44 17.24
CA ILE A 66 -5.40 -4.72 17.81
C ILE A 66 -4.15 -5.21 17.07
N VAL A 67 -4.17 -5.26 15.74
CA VAL A 67 -3.02 -5.68 14.93
C VAL A 67 -1.83 -4.75 15.18
N THR A 68 -2.06 -3.44 15.21
CA THR A 68 -1.00 -2.45 15.47
C THR A 68 -0.35 -2.67 16.84
N PHE A 69 -1.13 -2.95 17.88
CA PHE A 69 -0.60 -3.24 19.21
C PHE A 69 0.35 -4.45 19.20
N PHE A 70 -0.02 -5.55 18.54
CA PHE A 70 0.85 -6.72 18.43
C PHE A 70 2.08 -6.46 17.55
N THR A 71 1.92 -5.74 16.43
CA THR A 71 3.03 -5.38 15.54
C THR A 71 4.03 -4.45 16.23
N MET A 72 3.60 -3.60 17.16
CA MET A 72 4.52 -2.72 17.91
C MET A 72 5.58 -3.50 18.68
N PHE A 73 5.25 -4.65 19.29
CA PHE A 73 6.26 -5.48 19.97
C PHE A 73 7.34 -5.99 19.01
N VAL A 74 6.93 -6.39 17.79
CA VAL A 74 7.86 -6.84 16.76
C VAL A 74 8.76 -5.70 16.31
N VAL A 75 8.18 -4.52 16.07
CA VAL A 75 8.94 -3.32 15.65
C VAL A 75 9.90 -2.86 16.74
N LEU A 76 9.50 -2.91 18.01
CA LEU A 76 10.38 -2.57 19.13
C LEU A 76 11.58 -3.52 19.21
N SER A 77 11.37 -4.83 19.05
CA SER A 77 12.46 -5.81 19.01
C SER A 77 13.39 -5.57 17.82
N MET A 78 12.85 -5.30 16.63
CA MET A 78 13.65 -4.94 15.46
C MET A 78 14.41 -3.63 15.65
N GLY A 79 13.84 -2.67 16.39
CA GLY A 79 14.48 -1.40 16.74
C GLY A 79 15.70 -1.58 17.63
N GLU A 80 15.63 -2.48 18.62
CA GLU A 80 16.77 -2.84 19.47
C GLU A 80 17.90 -3.49 18.64
N LEU A 81 17.54 -4.40 17.73
CA LEU A 81 18.50 -4.99 16.78
C LEU A 81 19.13 -3.95 15.85
N ALA A 82 18.34 -3.00 15.35
CA ALA A 82 18.83 -1.93 14.49
C ALA A 82 19.81 -0.99 15.21
N SER A 83 19.61 -0.77 16.51
CA SER A 83 20.50 0.05 17.34
C SER A 83 21.84 -0.63 17.66
N SER A 84 21.83 -1.96 17.80
CA SER A 84 23.03 -2.73 18.18
C SER A 84 23.83 -3.21 16.97
N LEU A 85 23.20 -3.35 15.80
CA LEU A 85 23.82 -3.88 14.58
C LEU A 85 23.41 -3.03 13.37
N PRO A 86 23.98 -1.82 13.20
CA PRO A 86 23.66 -0.95 12.08
C PRO A 86 24.35 -1.43 10.80
N THR A 87 23.88 -2.55 10.22
CA THR A 87 24.46 -3.18 9.02
C THR A 87 23.53 -3.08 7.81
N SER A 88 24.07 -2.76 6.63
CA SER A 88 23.35 -2.83 5.35
C SER A 88 22.90 -4.27 5.06
N GLY A 89 21.62 -4.47 4.70
CA GLY A 89 21.03 -5.83 4.58
C GLY A 89 20.60 -6.46 5.93
N ALA A 90 20.58 -5.65 6.99
CA ALA A 90 20.02 -5.86 8.33
C ALA A 90 19.39 -7.24 8.60
N MET A 91 18.20 -7.53 8.06
CA MET A 91 17.44 -8.74 8.42
C MET A 91 18.20 -10.05 8.19
N TYR A 92 18.91 -10.20 7.06
CA TYR A 92 19.73 -11.39 6.78
C TYR A 92 20.95 -11.46 7.70
N HIS A 93 21.60 -10.32 7.93
CA HIS A 93 22.78 -10.25 8.77
C HIS A 93 22.44 -10.54 10.24
N TRP A 94 21.35 -9.96 10.75
CA TRP A 94 20.84 -10.16 12.10
C TRP A 94 20.45 -11.62 12.32
N SER A 95 19.75 -12.25 11.37
CA SER A 95 19.39 -13.66 11.50
C SER A 95 20.59 -14.60 11.37
N CYS A 96 21.59 -14.28 10.53
CA CYS A 96 22.86 -15.03 10.50
C CYS A 96 23.61 -14.93 11.82
N LYS A 97 23.65 -13.76 12.45
CA LYS A 97 24.42 -13.53 13.67
C LYS A 97 23.75 -14.13 14.91
N LEU A 98 22.42 -14.13 14.97
CA LEU A 98 21.65 -14.64 16.11
C LEU A 98 21.31 -16.13 15.99
N GLY A 99 20.92 -16.58 14.79
CA GLY A 99 20.48 -17.95 14.53
C GLY A 99 21.50 -18.81 13.78
N GLY A 100 22.57 -18.22 13.24
CA GLY A 100 23.53 -18.93 12.38
C GLY A 100 23.11 -18.94 10.90
N LYS A 101 23.99 -19.48 10.06
CA LYS A 101 23.88 -19.41 8.58
C LYS A 101 22.57 -19.98 8.01
N ASN A 102 22.04 -21.04 8.63
CA ASN A 102 20.80 -21.67 8.17
C ASN A 102 19.59 -20.73 8.34
N TRP A 103 19.47 -20.08 9.50
CA TRP A 103 18.40 -19.11 9.75
C TRP A 103 18.54 -17.87 8.86
N GLY A 104 19.78 -17.43 8.62
CA GLY A 104 20.12 -16.46 7.58
C GLY A 104 19.49 -16.79 6.23
N TRP A 105 19.79 -17.98 5.71
CA TRP A 105 19.30 -18.45 4.42
C TRP A 105 17.77 -18.48 4.36
N PHE A 106 17.10 -19.00 5.38
CA PHE A 106 15.62 -18.98 5.45
C PHE A 106 15.08 -17.55 5.45
N THR A 107 15.60 -16.65 6.28
CA THR A 107 15.16 -15.26 6.33
C THR A 107 15.31 -14.58 4.98
N ALA A 108 16.41 -14.79 4.26
CA ALA A 108 16.60 -14.24 2.92
C ALA A 108 15.52 -14.70 1.94
N TRP A 109 15.21 -16.01 1.91
CA TRP A 109 14.16 -16.53 1.04
C TRP A 109 12.78 -15.98 1.40
N PHE A 110 12.43 -15.89 2.68
CA PHE A 110 11.17 -15.31 3.11
C PHE A 110 11.03 -13.84 2.70
N VAL A 111 12.12 -13.06 2.81
CA VAL A 111 12.13 -11.66 2.36
C VAL A 111 11.96 -11.58 0.83
N ILE A 112 12.64 -12.42 0.06
CA ILE A 112 12.51 -12.46 -1.41
C ILE A 112 11.07 -12.80 -1.82
N VAL A 113 10.51 -13.87 -1.27
CA VAL A 113 9.12 -14.28 -1.56
C VAL A 113 8.16 -13.18 -1.14
N GLY A 114 8.36 -12.57 0.03
CA GLY A 114 7.55 -11.45 0.51
C GLY A 114 7.54 -10.27 -0.47
N TYR A 115 8.70 -9.88 -0.99
CA TYR A 115 8.77 -8.82 -2.00
C TYR A 115 8.09 -9.19 -3.32
N ILE A 116 8.29 -10.41 -3.82
CA ILE A 116 7.65 -10.87 -5.06
C ILE A 116 6.12 -10.86 -4.91
N THR A 117 5.60 -11.40 -3.80
CA THR A 117 4.16 -11.43 -3.54
C THR A 117 3.59 -10.03 -3.33
N ALA A 118 4.31 -9.14 -2.64
CA ALA A 118 3.88 -7.76 -2.44
C ALA A 118 3.77 -6.99 -3.78
N LEU A 119 4.80 -7.08 -4.63
CA LEU A 119 4.78 -6.45 -5.96
C LEU A 119 3.62 -7.00 -6.82
N ALA A 120 3.44 -8.32 -6.84
CA ALA A 120 2.34 -8.95 -7.55
C ALA A 120 0.97 -8.47 -7.06
N GLY A 121 0.78 -8.36 -5.75
CA GLY A 121 -0.48 -7.90 -5.15
C GLY A 121 -0.81 -6.44 -5.51
N ILE A 122 0.19 -5.56 -5.48
CA ILE A 122 0.02 -4.14 -5.81
C ILE A 122 -0.34 -3.97 -7.29
N ASP A 123 0.38 -4.62 -8.19
CA ASP A 123 0.12 -4.53 -9.63
C ASP A 123 -1.23 -5.16 -10.01
N TYR A 124 -1.65 -6.21 -9.31
CA TYR A 124 -2.97 -6.80 -9.48
C TYR A 124 -4.08 -5.83 -9.07
N GLY A 125 -3.93 -5.17 -7.92
CA GLY A 125 -4.84 -4.11 -7.49
C GLY A 125 -4.89 -2.95 -8.49
N CYS A 126 -3.75 -2.54 -9.03
CA CYS A 126 -3.68 -1.52 -10.08
C CYS A 126 -4.43 -1.93 -11.35
N ALA A 127 -4.27 -3.18 -11.80
CA ALA A 127 -5.00 -3.71 -12.95
C ALA A 127 -6.53 -3.69 -12.73
N GLN A 128 -7.00 -4.03 -11.52
CA GLN A 128 -8.42 -3.96 -11.17
C GLN A 128 -8.99 -2.53 -11.28
N PHE A 129 -8.22 -1.51 -10.92
CA PHE A 129 -8.63 -0.10 -11.09
C PHE A 129 -8.55 0.37 -12.53
N LEU A 130 -7.56 -0.05 -13.31
CA LEU A 130 -7.36 0.39 -14.69
C LEU A 130 -8.39 -0.17 -15.66
N MET A 131 -8.85 -1.41 -15.46
CA MET A 131 -9.84 -2.05 -16.33
C MET A 131 -11.10 -1.20 -16.60
N PRO A 132 -11.83 -0.70 -15.58
CA PRO A 132 -13.00 0.14 -15.80
C PRO A 132 -12.63 1.51 -16.41
N MET A 133 -11.45 2.06 -16.11
CA MET A 133 -10.99 3.33 -16.70
C MET A 133 -10.72 3.22 -18.20
N LEU A 134 -10.27 2.06 -18.66
CA LEU A 134 -10.05 1.75 -20.07
C LEU A 134 -11.33 1.30 -20.79
N GLY A 135 -12.46 1.18 -20.08
CA GLY A 135 -13.73 0.69 -20.63
C GLY A 135 -13.66 -0.78 -21.07
N LEU A 136 -12.73 -1.57 -20.52
CA LEU A 136 -12.56 -2.97 -20.87
C LEU A 136 -13.60 -3.83 -20.14
N HIS A 137 -14.12 -4.85 -20.83
CA HIS A 137 -15.05 -5.80 -20.23
C HIS A 137 -14.37 -6.59 -19.11
N SER A 138 -15.13 -6.85 -18.04
CA SER A 138 -14.70 -7.61 -16.85
C SER A 138 -14.51 -9.09 -17.19
N SER A 139 -13.37 -9.40 -17.82
CA SER A 139 -12.93 -10.75 -18.19
C SER A 139 -11.58 -11.04 -17.54
N GLU A 140 -11.41 -12.27 -17.04
CA GLU A 140 -10.15 -12.74 -16.43
C GLU A 140 -8.97 -12.60 -17.38
N VAL A 141 -9.18 -12.88 -18.68
CA VAL A 141 -8.15 -12.74 -19.71
C VAL A 141 -7.71 -11.29 -19.87
N ASN A 142 -8.66 -10.34 -19.86
CA ASN A 142 -8.34 -8.92 -19.97
C ASN A 142 -7.61 -8.42 -18.73
N LEU A 143 -8.03 -8.87 -17.54
CA LEU A 143 -7.39 -8.53 -16.29
C LEU A 143 -5.93 -9.03 -16.26
N LEU A 144 -5.70 -10.29 -16.60
CA LEU A 144 -4.36 -10.87 -16.65
C LEU A 144 -3.49 -10.21 -17.73
N ALA A 145 -4.07 -9.81 -18.87
CA ALA A 145 -3.34 -9.08 -19.91
C ALA A 145 -2.90 -7.69 -19.44
N VAL A 146 -3.79 -6.91 -18.83
CA VAL A 146 -3.47 -5.59 -18.27
C VAL A 146 -2.42 -5.74 -17.16
N TYR A 147 -2.60 -6.71 -16.28
CA TYR A 147 -1.65 -7.02 -15.20
C TYR A 147 -0.25 -7.37 -15.74
N ALA A 148 -0.16 -8.22 -16.76
CA ALA A 148 1.13 -8.57 -17.39
C ALA A 148 1.80 -7.35 -18.05
N ILE A 149 1.02 -6.50 -18.71
CA ILE A 149 1.53 -5.26 -19.31
C ILE A 149 2.08 -4.32 -18.23
N LEU A 150 1.37 -4.17 -17.10
CA LEU A 150 1.82 -3.34 -15.97
C LEU A 150 3.15 -3.84 -15.41
N LEU A 151 3.27 -5.13 -15.12
CA LEU A 151 4.51 -5.75 -14.62
C LEU A 151 5.69 -5.48 -15.54
N VAL A 152 5.51 -5.70 -16.85
CA VAL A 152 6.56 -5.42 -17.84
C VAL A 152 6.90 -3.93 -17.88
N SER A 153 5.90 -3.05 -17.84
CA SER A 153 6.12 -1.61 -17.84
C SER A 153 6.91 -1.12 -16.61
N HIS A 154 6.56 -1.59 -15.42
CA HIS A 154 7.26 -1.26 -14.17
C HIS A 154 8.69 -1.81 -14.18
N GLY A 155 8.89 -3.04 -14.67
CA GLY A 155 10.23 -3.62 -14.84
C GLY A 155 11.11 -2.80 -15.79
N LEU A 156 10.56 -2.35 -16.92
CA LEU A 156 11.28 -1.50 -17.88
C LEU A 156 11.60 -0.12 -17.29
N ILE A 157 10.64 0.53 -16.62
CA ILE A 157 10.86 1.83 -15.96
C ILE A 157 11.95 1.71 -14.89
N ASN A 158 11.94 0.63 -14.11
CA ASN A 158 12.95 0.39 -13.10
C ASN A 158 14.36 0.19 -13.70
N GLN A 159 14.45 -0.50 -14.85
CA GLN A 159 15.73 -0.75 -15.52
C GLN A 159 16.33 0.50 -16.18
N PHE A 160 15.51 1.37 -16.78
CA PHE A 160 15.99 2.49 -17.61
C PHE A 160 15.83 3.87 -16.96
N GLY A 161 15.08 3.98 -15.87
CA GLY A 161 14.54 5.23 -15.38
C GLY A 161 14.78 5.53 -13.91
N ILE A 162 15.91 5.17 -13.30
CA ILE A 162 16.16 5.38 -11.86
C ILE A 162 15.91 6.85 -11.43
N LYS A 163 16.28 7.84 -12.26
CA LYS A 163 15.97 9.25 -12.00
C LYS A 163 14.48 9.58 -12.09
N LEU A 164 13.77 8.95 -13.03
CA LEU A 164 12.32 9.09 -13.17
C LEU A 164 11.59 8.44 -11.98
N VAL A 165 12.03 7.26 -11.54
CA VAL A 165 11.50 6.57 -10.37
C VAL A 165 11.66 7.43 -9.11
N SER A 166 12.84 8.05 -8.93
CA SER A 166 13.06 8.97 -7.81
C SER A 166 12.08 10.15 -7.84
N TRP A 167 11.86 10.76 -9.01
CA TRP A 167 10.92 11.87 -9.14
C TRP A 167 9.46 11.45 -8.93
N LEU A 168 9.07 10.28 -9.47
CA LEU A 168 7.73 9.71 -9.27
C LEU A 168 7.48 9.40 -7.79
N ASN A 169 8.51 8.97 -7.05
CA ASN A 169 8.40 8.76 -5.62
C ASN A 169 8.13 10.07 -4.86
N ASP A 170 8.86 11.14 -5.16
CA ASP A 170 8.63 12.46 -4.53
C ASP A 170 7.24 13.02 -4.86
N PHE A 171 6.80 12.86 -6.11
CA PHE A 171 5.44 13.20 -6.53
C PHE A 171 4.39 12.35 -5.81
N SER A 172 4.64 11.05 -5.66
CA SER A 172 3.77 10.11 -4.96
C SER A 172 3.51 10.56 -3.53
N VAL A 173 4.54 10.99 -2.79
CA VAL A 173 4.36 11.50 -1.41
C VAL A 173 3.35 12.65 -1.37
N THR A 174 3.45 13.57 -2.32
CA THR A 174 2.56 14.72 -2.43
C THR A 174 1.12 14.26 -2.69
N VAL A 175 0.92 13.33 -3.65
CA VAL A 175 -0.39 12.76 -3.96
C VAL A 175 -0.98 12.01 -2.77
N HIS A 176 -0.17 11.32 -1.97
CA HIS A 176 -0.65 10.63 -0.77
C HIS A 176 -1.17 11.60 0.28
N ILE A 177 -0.44 12.69 0.56
CA ILE A 177 -0.85 13.69 1.55
C ILE A 177 -2.15 14.37 1.12
N PHE A 178 -2.20 14.88 -0.12
CA PHE A 178 -3.39 15.56 -0.62
C PHE A 178 -4.56 14.60 -0.85
N GLY A 179 -4.31 13.42 -1.42
CA GLY A 179 -5.30 12.40 -1.69
C GLY A 179 -5.96 11.90 -0.42
N LEU A 180 -5.18 11.66 0.65
CA LEU A 180 -5.73 11.31 1.96
C LEU A 180 -6.59 12.45 2.54
N ALA A 181 -6.10 13.69 2.50
CA ALA A 181 -6.86 14.84 3.01
C ALA A 181 -8.20 15.03 2.26
N ILE A 182 -8.18 14.90 0.93
CA ILE A 182 -9.38 14.97 0.09
C ILE A 182 -10.32 13.80 0.40
N MET A 183 -9.81 12.57 0.51
CA MET A 183 -10.63 11.39 0.80
C MET A 183 -11.33 11.53 2.16
N VAL A 184 -10.59 11.90 3.20
CA VAL A 184 -11.14 12.13 4.54
C VAL A 184 -12.15 13.27 4.52
N GLY A 185 -11.83 14.40 3.89
CA GLY A 185 -12.75 15.54 3.75
C GLY A 185 -14.03 15.18 3.01
N ALA A 186 -13.93 14.43 1.91
CA ALA A 186 -15.08 13.96 1.14
C ALA A 186 -15.98 13.03 1.97
N LEU A 187 -15.39 12.12 2.75
CA LEU A 187 -16.15 11.28 3.68
C LEU A 187 -16.86 12.13 4.75
N PHE A 188 -16.19 13.13 5.32
CA PHE A 188 -16.83 14.00 6.32
C PHE A 188 -18.02 14.81 5.76
N ILE A 189 -17.97 15.21 4.49
CA ILE A 189 -19.00 16.06 3.86
C ILE A 189 -20.14 15.20 3.28
N PHE A 190 -19.81 14.11 2.58
CA PHE A 190 -20.77 13.35 1.77
C PHE A 190 -21.22 12.04 2.41
N ALA A 191 -20.52 11.51 3.42
CA ALA A 191 -20.92 10.23 4.00
C ALA A 191 -22.16 10.37 4.89
N PRO A 192 -23.14 9.45 4.77
CA PRO A 192 -24.30 9.42 5.66
C PRO A 192 -23.84 9.09 7.09
N LYS A 193 -24.16 9.98 8.03
CA LYS A 193 -23.80 9.81 9.45
C LYS A 193 -24.48 8.57 10.02
N GLN A 194 -23.69 7.59 10.44
CA GLN A 194 -24.18 6.37 11.08
C GLN A 194 -24.15 6.51 12.61
N PRO A 195 -25.05 5.83 13.35
CA PRO A 195 -24.98 5.78 14.81
C PRO A 195 -23.71 5.04 15.25
N LEU A 196 -23.17 5.38 16.43
CA LEU A 196 -21.94 4.75 16.96
C LEU A 196 -22.06 3.22 17.12
N THR A 197 -23.28 2.70 17.26
CA THR A 197 -23.55 1.26 17.29
C THR A 197 -23.18 0.56 15.98
N PHE A 198 -23.12 1.28 14.86
CA PHE A 198 -22.64 0.75 13.58
C PHE A 198 -21.19 0.25 13.69
N LEU A 199 -20.34 0.90 14.48
CA LEU A 199 -18.95 0.47 14.71
C LEU A 199 -18.84 -0.87 15.42
N LEU A 200 -19.91 -1.34 16.08
CA LEU A 200 -19.95 -2.63 16.76
C LEU A 200 -20.66 -3.70 15.92
N SER A 201 -21.15 -3.34 14.73
CA SER A 201 -21.84 -4.29 13.86
C SER A 201 -20.84 -5.23 13.18
N THR A 202 -21.09 -6.53 13.32
CA THR A 202 -20.34 -7.59 12.65
C THR A 202 -21.14 -8.08 11.44
N ALA A 203 -20.50 -8.23 10.28
CA ALA A 203 -21.12 -8.88 9.14
C ALA A 203 -20.95 -10.41 9.29
N THR A 204 -22.04 -11.17 9.33
CA THR A 204 -21.96 -12.62 9.17
C THR A 204 -21.92 -12.96 7.68
N PRO A 205 -20.96 -13.76 7.19
CA PRO A 205 -20.84 -14.09 5.78
C PRO A 205 -21.90 -15.14 5.40
N ASN A 206 -23.16 -14.73 5.34
CA ASN A 206 -24.21 -15.50 4.70
C ASN A 206 -24.59 -14.81 3.39
N SER A 207 -24.24 -15.49 2.29
CA SER A 207 -24.58 -15.24 0.88
C SER A 207 -23.82 -14.15 0.11
N THR A 208 -22.94 -14.65 -0.77
CA THR A 208 -22.39 -14.10 -2.02
C THR A 208 -21.86 -12.65 -2.07
N PRO A 209 -20.62 -12.43 -2.58
CA PRO A 209 -19.93 -11.14 -2.56
C PRO A 209 -20.57 -10.01 -3.40
N PHE A 210 -21.68 -10.28 -4.11
CA PHE A 210 -22.32 -9.35 -5.04
C PHE A 210 -23.57 -8.63 -4.49
N THR A 211 -24.16 -9.09 -3.40
CA THR A 211 -25.42 -8.50 -2.89
C THR A 211 -25.22 -7.20 -2.12
N VAL A 212 -24.05 -7.01 -1.48
CA VAL A 212 -23.75 -5.80 -0.68
C VAL A 212 -23.47 -4.58 -1.55
N LEU A 213 -23.10 -4.77 -2.83
CA LEU A 213 -22.93 -3.67 -3.80
C LEU A 213 -24.23 -2.87 -3.98
N VAL A 214 -25.40 -3.48 -3.74
CA VAL A 214 -26.72 -2.85 -3.88
C VAL A 214 -27.15 -2.10 -2.62
N CYS A 215 -26.58 -2.40 -1.46
CA CYS A 215 -26.98 -1.78 -0.19
C CYS A 215 -26.11 -0.56 0.21
N ILE A 216 -24.89 -0.44 -0.32
CA ILE A 216 -23.97 0.67 0.01
C ILE A 216 -23.95 1.75 -1.09
N TYR A 217 -24.35 1.42 -2.32
CA TYR A 217 -24.60 2.41 -3.36
C TYR A 217 -26.07 2.82 -3.33
N PRO A 218 -26.45 4.04 -2.90
CA PRO A 218 -27.80 4.50 -3.17
C PRO A 218 -27.98 4.45 -4.70
N ARG A 219 -29.00 3.72 -5.17
CA ARG A 219 -29.41 3.61 -6.57
C ARG A 219 -29.47 4.95 -7.31
N SER A 220 -29.52 6.09 -6.61
CA SER A 220 -29.51 7.43 -7.20
C SER A 220 -28.15 7.90 -7.71
N VAL A 221 -27.02 7.42 -7.16
CA VAL A 221 -25.68 7.87 -7.60
C VAL A 221 -25.21 7.11 -8.82
N ALA A 222 -25.54 5.81 -8.93
CA ALA A 222 -25.22 5.01 -10.12
C ALA A 222 -26.03 5.51 -11.32
N SER A 223 -27.31 5.83 -11.10
CA SER A 223 -28.16 6.46 -12.11
C SER A 223 -27.69 7.86 -12.51
N ALA A 224 -27.10 8.65 -11.59
CA ALA A 224 -26.58 9.97 -11.91
C ALA A 224 -25.30 9.92 -12.78
N VAL A 225 -24.39 8.99 -12.51
CA VAL A 225 -23.17 8.81 -13.31
C VAL A 225 -23.49 8.23 -14.69
N ASP A 226 -24.41 7.26 -14.77
CA ASP A 226 -24.87 6.71 -16.06
C ASP A 226 -25.66 7.74 -16.89
N THR A 227 -26.53 8.54 -16.25
CA THR A 227 -27.34 9.53 -16.96
C THR A 227 -26.49 10.71 -17.47
N VAL A 228 -25.45 11.10 -16.73
CA VAL A 228 -24.51 12.16 -17.15
C VAL A 228 -23.56 11.66 -18.24
N GLY A 229 -23.03 10.43 -18.12
CA GLY A 229 -22.16 9.81 -19.12
C GLY A 229 -22.89 9.54 -20.45
N ILE A 230 -24.11 9.01 -20.40
CA ILE A 230 -24.90 8.71 -21.61
C ILE A 230 -25.41 10.00 -22.28
N ARG A 231 -25.78 11.05 -21.53
CA ARG A 231 -26.14 12.36 -22.13
C ARG A 231 -24.94 13.05 -22.78
N PHE A 232 -23.73 12.92 -22.21
CA PHE A 232 -22.53 13.54 -22.79
C PHE A 232 -22.10 12.87 -24.10
N ILE A 233 -22.25 11.54 -24.19
CA ILE A 233 -22.00 10.78 -25.44
C ILE A 233 -23.09 11.05 -26.48
N ARG A 234 -24.37 11.14 -26.08
CA ARG A 234 -25.48 11.42 -27.01
C ARG A 234 -25.41 12.84 -27.60
N LYS A 235 -24.90 13.82 -26.84
CA LYS A 235 -24.71 15.21 -27.32
C LYS A 235 -23.52 15.35 -28.28
N ARG A 236 -22.58 14.39 -28.28
CA ARG A 236 -21.39 14.39 -29.15
C ARG A 236 -21.58 13.56 -30.44
N LEU A 237 -22.64 12.75 -30.53
CA LEU A 237 -22.91 11.85 -31.67
C LEU A 237 -24.07 12.27 -32.59
N GLY A 238 -24.68 13.45 -32.41
CA GLY A 238 -25.49 14.11 -33.45
C GLY A 238 -26.55 13.25 -34.16
N ARG A 239 -27.22 12.32 -33.47
CA ARG A 239 -28.36 11.56 -34.03
C ARG A 239 -29.66 12.00 -33.36
N ASN A 240 -30.37 12.87 -34.06
CA ASN A 240 -31.81 13.06 -33.90
C ASN A 240 -32.54 11.87 -34.53
N SER A 241 -33.13 11.02 -33.71
CA SER A 241 -34.42 10.32 -33.93
C SER A 241 -34.74 9.47 -32.71
#